data_AF-A0A1R3TYX8-F1
#
_entry.id   AF-A0A1R3TYX8-F1
#
_cell.length_a   1.000
_cell.length_b   1.000
_cell.length_c   1.000
_cell.angle_alpha   90.00
_cell.angle_beta   90.00
_cell.angle_gamma   90.00
#
_symmetry.space_group_name_H-M   'P 1'
#
loop_
_entity.id
_entity.type
_entity.pdbx_description
1 polymer ?
#
loop_
_entity_poly.entity_id
_entity_poly.type
_entity_poly.pdbx_seq_one_letter_code
_entity_poly.pdbx_strand_id
1 'polypeptide(L)'
;MEFYFPTEFGEQMAFVAAAVSAIIGLFVMFAPGVTFRLFGLQFMTDRRDGLVLLRSSLGGFYLGFGATALLLAQPMVYLAFGASFALAVFGAILSILSDGGATVRNCLLLVVHSVLAALPLMYVFGLF
;
A
#
# COMPACT_ATOMS: atom_id res chain seq x y z
N MET A 1 -19.46 16.78 -13.67
CA MET A 1 -18.05 16.65 -13.24
C MET A 1 -17.51 15.47 -14.02
N GLU A 2 -16.65 15.71 -15.00
CA GLU A 2 -16.07 14.63 -15.82
C GLU A 2 -15.09 13.83 -14.95
N PHE A 3 -15.19 12.50 -15.00
CA PHE A 3 -14.26 11.63 -14.28
C PHE A 3 -12.90 11.73 -14.96
N TYR A 4 -11.89 12.26 -14.26
CA TYR A 4 -10.54 12.33 -14.78
C TYR A 4 -9.95 10.91 -14.85
N PHE A 5 -9.77 10.43 -16.07
CA PHE A 5 -9.04 9.20 -16.34
C PHE A 5 -7.81 9.54 -17.20
N PRO A 6 -6.59 9.18 -16.76
CA PRO A 6 -5.37 9.47 -17.51
C PRO A 6 -5.40 8.92 -18.93
N THR A 7 -4.85 9.68 -19.88
CA THR A 7 -4.74 9.25 -21.29
C THR A 7 -3.38 8.64 -21.61
N GLU A 8 -2.36 8.96 -20.82
CA GLU A 8 -1.01 8.42 -20.94
C GLU A 8 -0.92 7.05 -20.25
N PHE A 9 -0.25 6.09 -20.91
CA PHE A 9 -0.16 4.72 -20.42
C PHE A 9 0.57 4.62 -19.06
N GLY A 10 1.68 5.34 -18.90
CA GLY A 10 2.41 5.38 -17.63
C GLY A 10 1.55 5.93 -16.47
N GLU A 11 0.83 7.03 -16.72
CA GLU A 11 -0.06 7.64 -15.72
C GLU A 11 -1.24 6.71 -15.38
N GLN A 12 -1.78 5.97 -16.36
CA GLN A 12 -2.82 4.95 -16.10
C GLN A 12 -2.34 3.87 -15.14
N MET A 13 -1.10 3.39 -15.30
CA MET A 13 -0.55 2.39 -14.38
C MET A 13 -0.38 2.93 -12.97
N ALA A 14 0.09 4.17 -12.82
CA ALA A 14 0.21 4.85 -11.53
C ALA A 14 -1.16 5.06 -10.86
N PHE A 15 -2.17 5.45 -11.65
CA PHE A 15 -3.54 5.63 -11.19
C PHE A 15 -4.16 4.30 -10.74
N VAL A 16 -3.96 3.21 -11.49
CA VAL A 16 -4.43 1.88 -11.10
C VAL A 16 -3.75 1.41 -9.81
N ALA A 17 -2.44 1.66 -9.65
CA ALA A 17 -1.74 1.34 -8.40
C ALA A 17 -2.32 2.09 -7.19
N ALA A 18 -2.61 3.39 -7.36
CA ALA A 18 -3.27 4.20 -6.34
C ALA A 18 -4.68 3.67 -6.00
N ALA A 19 -5.46 3.26 -7.01
CA ALA A 19 -6.78 2.65 -6.82
C ALA A 19 -6.73 1.33 -6.06
N VAL A 20 -5.81 0.44 -6.43
CA VAL A 20 -5.62 -0.84 -5.74
C VAL A 20 -5.21 -0.61 -4.29
N SER A 21 -4.27 0.31 -4.03
CA SER A 21 -3.87 0.68 -2.67
C SER A 21 -5.04 1.23 -1.86
N ALA A 22 -5.86 2.09 -2.44
CA ALA A 22 -7.05 2.63 -1.79
C ALA A 22 -8.06 1.54 -1.41
N ILE A 23 -8.32 0.59 -2.30
CA ILE A 23 -9.21 -0.55 -2.04
C ILE A 23 -8.66 -1.45 -0.93
N ILE A 24 -7.35 -1.73 -0.94
CA ILE A 24 -6.69 -2.48 0.13
C ILE A 24 -6.84 -1.75 1.46
N GLY A 25 -6.57 -0.44 1.50
CA GLY A 25 -6.72 0.38 2.69
C GLY A 25 -8.14 0.38 3.23
N LEU A 26 -9.14 0.47 2.35
CA LEU A 26 -10.55 0.37 2.72
C LEU A 26 -10.86 -0.97 3.38
N PHE A 27 -10.41 -2.07 2.77
CA PHE A 27 -10.60 -3.41 3.31
C PHE A 27 -9.93 -3.57 4.68
N VAL A 28 -8.69 -3.09 4.85
CA VAL A 28 -7.96 -3.15 6.12
C VAL A 28 -8.65 -2.29 7.19
N MET A 29 -9.19 -1.13 6.82
CA MET A 29 -9.86 -0.22 7.75
C MET A 29 -11.19 -0.78 8.27
N PHE A 30 -12.00 -1.38 7.40
CA PHE A 30 -13.32 -1.89 7.76
C PHE A 30 -13.34 -3.37 8.18
N ALA A 31 -12.43 -4.19 7.65
CA ALA A 31 -12.34 -5.63 7.95
C ALA A 31 -10.97 -6.06 8.53
N PRO A 32 -10.44 -5.41 9.59
CA PRO A 32 -9.11 -5.71 10.12
C PRO A 32 -8.97 -7.12 10.70
N GLY A 33 -10.08 -7.74 11.15
CA GLY A 33 -10.05 -9.11 11.65
C GLY A 33 -9.62 -10.11 10.58
N VAL A 34 -9.90 -9.83 9.30
CA VAL A 34 -9.45 -10.66 8.17
C VAL A 34 -7.96 -10.50 7.97
N THR A 35 -7.46 -9.26 8.01
CA THR A 35 -6.02 -8.95 7.92
C THR A 35 -5.24 -9.60 9.07
N PHE A 36 -5.74 -9.52 10.30
CA PHE A 36 -5.13 -10.19 11.47
C PHE A 36 -4.99 -11.70 11.25
N ARG A 37 -6.06 -12.37 10.80
CA ARG A 37 -6.04 -13.81 10.49
C ARG A 37 -5.08 -14.14 9.35
N LEU A 38 -5.05 -13.29 8.31
CA LEU A 38 -4.14 -13.41 7.16
C LEU A 38 -2.67 -13.36 7.60
N PHE A 39 -2.31 -12.53 8.57
CA PHE A 39 -0.94 -12.47 9.10
C PHE A 39 -0.69 -13.40 10.29
N GLY A 40 -1.67 -14.22 10.68
CA GLY A 40 -1.55 -15.14 11.82
C GLY A 40 -1.41 -14.42 13.16
N LEU A 41 -1.74 -13.13 13.19
CA LEU A 41 -1.72 -12.32 14.39
C LEU A 41 -2.93 -12.70 15.25
N GLN A 42 -2.70 -13.04 16.51
CA GLN A 42 -3.76 -13.35 17.46
C GLN A 42 -4.07 -12.13 18.33
N PHE A 43 -5.35 -11.87 18.58
CA PHE A 43 -5.75 -10.94 19.62
C PHE A 43 -5.41 -11.58 20.95
N MET A 44 -4.54 -10.93 21.73
CA MET A 44 -4.59 -11.12 23.18
C MET A 44 -5.94 -10.55 23.61
N THR A 45 -6.83 -11.42 24.11
CA THR A 45 -8.26 -11.17 24.40
C THR A 45 -8.54 -9.87 25.17
N ASP A 46 -7.52 -9.34 25.87
CA ASP A 46 -7.61 -8.20 26.77
C ASP A 46 -7.13 -6.85 26.17
N ARG A 47 -6.48 -6.84 24.98
CA ARG A 47 -5.96 -5.59 24.39
C ARG A 47 -6.33 -5.44 22.92
N ARG A 48 -7.27 -4.52 22.65
CA ARG A 48 -7.73 -4.14 21.32
C ARG A 48 -6.82 -3.11 20.63
N ASP A 49 -5.71 -2.73 21.24
CA ASP A 49 -4.81 -1.67 20.76
C ASP A 49 -4.25 -1.98 19.36
N GLY A 50 -4.03 -3.25 19.03
CA GLY A 50 -3.58 -3.68 17.70
C GLY A 50 -4.58 -3.36 16.58
N LEU A 51 -5.89 -3.29 16.89
CA LEU A 51 -6.91 -2.89 15.92
C LEU A 51 -6.84 -1.40 15.59
N VAL A 52 -6.47 -0.57 16.55
CA VAL A 52 -6.32 0.87 16.34
C VAL A 52 -5.14 1.09 15.39
N LEU A 53 -3.97 0.53 15.71
CA LEU A 53 -2.77 0.64 14.86
C LEU A 53 -3.02 0.15 13.44
N LEU A 54 -3.71 -0.98 13.27
CA LEU A 54 -3.98 -1.52 11.94
C LEU A 54 -4.91 -0.60 11.13
N ARG A 55 -5.95 -0.04 11.74
CA ARG A 55 -6.89 0.86 11.06
C ARG A 55 -6.30 2.23 10.77
N SER A 56 -5.62 2.82 11.76
CA SER A 56 -5.07 4.17 11.63
C SER A 56 -3.86 4.19 10.71
N SER A 57 -2.94 3.23 10.89
CA SER A 57 -1.67 3.26 10.19
C SER A 57 -1.77 2.52 8.86
N LEU A 58 -2.02 1.21 8.85
CA LEU A 58 -2.07 0.47 7.59
C LEU A 58 -3.30 0.85 6.75
N GLY A 59 -4.50 0.79 7.31
CA GLY A 59 -5.73 1.15 6.58
C GLY A 59 -5.75 2.61 6.16
N GLY A 60 -5.51 3.51 7.11
CA GLY A 60 -5.54 4.95 6.91
C GLY A 60 -4.49 5.46 5.93
N PHE A 61 -3.23 5.02 6.00
CA PHE A 61 -2.21 5.48 5.05
C PHE A 61 -2.43 4.90 3.64
N TYR A 62 -2.85 3.64 3.50
CA TYR A 62 -3.09 3.05 2.16
C TYR A 62 -4.28 3.72 1.50
N LEU A 63 -5.39 3.89 2.25
CA LEU A 63 -6.59 4.54 1.77
C LEU A 63 -6.37 6.02 1.50
N GLY A 64 -5.85 6.76 2.49
CA GLY A 64 -5.69 8.20 2.42
C GLY A 64 -4.71 8.61 1.32
N PHE A 65 -3.58 7.91 1.21
CA PHE A 65 -2.57 8.26 0.22
C PHE A 65 -2.95 7.79 -1.19
N GLY A 66 -3.54 6.60 -1.32
CA GLY A 66 -4.13 6.14 -2.58
C GLY A 66 -5.24 7.08 -3.07
N ALA A 67 -6.21 7.44 -2.21
CA ALA A 67 -7.28 8.35 -2.56
C ALA A 67 -6.77 9.75 -2.94
N THR A 68 -5.79 10.28 -2.22
CA THR A 68 -5.20 11.59 -2.54
C THR A 68 -4.46 11.55 -3.88
N ALA A 69 -3.74 10.47 -4.18
CA ALA A 69 -3.09 10.27 -5.48
C ALA A 69 -4.11 10.21 -6.63
N LEU A 70 -5.26 9.54 -6.44
CA LEU A 70 -6.35 9.52 -7.44
C LEU A 70 -7.00 10.88 -7.65
N LEU A 71 -7.24 11.63 -6.57
CA LEU A 71 -7.92 12.92 -6.64
C LEU A 71 -7.08 14.02 -7.26
N LEU A 72 -5.77 14.01 -6.98
CA LEU A 72 -4.85 15.05 -7.46
C LEU A 72 -4.20 14.68 -8.79
N ALA A 73 -3.91 13.40 -9.04
CA ALA A 73 -3.24 12.89 -10.24
C ALA A 73 -1.97 13.69 -10.63
N GLN A 74 -1.18 14.11 -9.64
CA GLN A 74 0.02 14.91 -9.84
C GLN A 74 1.29 14.05 -9.78
N PRO A 75 2.31 14.30 -10.63
CA PRO A 75 3.57 13.55 -10.61
C PRO A 75 4.27 13.52 -9.25
N MET A 76 4.29 14.66 -8.53
CA MET A 76 4.91 14.72 -7.20
C MET A 76 4.16 13.88 -6.15
N VAL A 77 2.84 13.74 -6.30
CA VAL A 77 2.03 12.88 -5.42
C VAL A 77 2.28 11.41 -5.72
N TYR A 78 2.38 11.03 -7.01
CA TYR A 78 2.78 9.68 -7.39
C TYR A 78 4.21 9.34 -6.96
N LEU A 79 5.13 10.30 -6.99
CA LEU A 79 6.48 10.12 -6.45
C LEU A 79 6.45 9.82 -4.96
N ALA A 80 5.73 10.64 -4.19
CA ALA A 80 5.61 10.44 -2.75
C ALA A 80 4.94 9.10 -2.42
N PHE A 81 3.89 8.74 -3.15
CA PHE A 81 3.20 7.45 -3.07
C PHE A 81 4.13 6.28 -3.35
N GLY A 82 4.82 6.29 -4.49
CA GLY A 82 5.77 5.25 -4.88
C GLY A 82 6.96 5.13 -3.92
N ALA A 83 7.52 6.26 -3.47
CA ALA A 83 8.63 6.29 -2.51
C ALA A 83 8.22 5.72 -1.14
N SER A 84 7.00 6.00 -0.68
CA SER A 84 6.49 5.43 0.57
C SER A 84 6.38 3.91 0.51
N PHE A 85 5.89 3.36 -0.61
CA PHE A 85 5.86 1.92 -0.81
C PHE A 85 7.26 1.32 -0.99
N ALA A 86 8.20 2.03 -1.63
CA ALA A 86 9.59 1.57 -1.73
C ALA A 86 10.25 1.47 -0.35
N LEU A 87 10.00 2.44 0.55
CA LEU A 87 10.44 2.37 1.94
C LEU A 87 9.75 1.24 2.71
N ALA A 88 8.47 0.96 2.42
CA ALA A 88 7.77 -0.19 3.01
C ALA A 88 8.36 -1.53 2.55
N VAL A 89 8.76 -1.65 1.28
CA VAL A 89 9.50 -2.82 0.75
C VAL A 89 10.84 -2.97 1.48
N PHE A 90 11.59 -1.88 1.63
CA PHE A 90 12.85 -1.90 2.34
C PHE A 90 12.68 -2.35 3.81
N GLY A 91 11.69 -1.82 4.52
CA GLY A 91 11.38 -2.25 5.88
C GLY A 91 10.97 -3.73 5.97
N ALA A 92 10.22 -4.24 4.99
CA ALA A 92 9.85 -5.65 4.92
C ALA A 92 11.07 -6.55 4.67
N ILE A 93 12.02 -6.13 3.81
CA ILE A 93 13.29 -6.84 3.61
C ILE A 93 14.08 -6.90 4.91
N LEU A 94 14.20 -5.78 5.63
CA LEU A 94 14.88 -5.74 6.92
C LEU A 94 14.26 -6.71 7.93
N SER A 95 12.92 -6.74 8.06
CA SER A 95 12.27 -7.68 8.98
C SER A 95 12.48 -9.15 8.57
N ILE A 96 12.47 -9.47 7.27
CA ILE A 96 12.76 -10.84 6.81
C ILE A 96 14.20 -11.24 7.17
N LEU A 97 15.17 -10.33 6.96
CA LEU A 97 16.59 -10.59 7.23
C LEU A 97 16.93 -10.63 8.72
N SER A 98 16.34 -9.73 9.52
CA SER A 98 16.65 -9.58 10.94
C SER A 98 15.86 -10.54 11.83
N ASP A 99 14.58 -10.74 11.54
CA ASP A 99 13.66 -11.50 12.41
C ASP A 99 13.42 -12.93 11.89
N GLY A 100 14.05 -13.32 10.78
CA GLY A 100 13.88 -14.65 10.17
C GLY A 100 12.48 -14.90 9.60
N GLY A 101 11.71 -13.83 9.34
CA GLY A 101 10.29 -13.88 8.98
C GLY A 101 9.99 -14.20 7.51
N ALA A 102 10.80 -15.03 6.85
CA ALA A 102 10.64 -15.43 5.44
C ALA A 102 9.45 -16.38 5.23
N THR A 103 8.25 -15.94 5.60
CA THR A 103 7.01 -16.68 5.37
C THR A 103 6.44 -16.35 3.99
N VAL A 104 5.69 -17.29 3.41
CA VAL A 104 5.00 -17.09 2.11
C VAL A 104 4.13 -15.82 2.14
N ARG A 105 3.50 -15.51 3.28
CA ARG A 105 2.67 -14.32 3.47
C ARG A 105 3.48 -13.02 3.38
N ASN A 106 4.64 -12.98 4.02
CA ASN A 106 5.52 -11.82 3.99
C ASN A 106 6.16 -11.63 2.61
N CYS A 107 6.50 -12.73 1.92
CA CYS A 107 6.94 -12.68 0.53
C CYS A 107 5.85 -12.14 -0.41
N LEU A 108 4.60 -12.57 -0.26
CA LEU A 108 3.48 -12.04 -1.05
C LEU A 108 3.26 -10.54 -0.79
N LEU A 109 3.29 -10.11 0.47
CA LEU A 109 3.18 -8.70 0.84
C LEU A 109 4.34 -7.88 0.24
N LEU A 110 5.56 -8.42 0.26
CA LEU A 110 6.73 -7.79 -0.36
C LEU A 110 6.54 -7.57 -1.87
N VAL A 111 6.00 -8.57 -2.57
CA VAL A 111 5.68 -8.47 -4.01
C VAL A 111 4.63 -7.38 -4.24
N VAL A 112 3.55 -7.36 -3.45
CA VAL A 112 2.50 -6.35 -3.57
C VAL A 112 3.05 -4.93 -3.38
N HIS A 113 3.84 -4.70 -2.32
CA HIS A 113 4.44 -3.38 -2.10
C HIS A 113 5.45 -3.00 -3.18
N SER A 114 6.21 -3.98 -3.70
CA SER A 114 7.14 -3.74 -4.80
C SER A 114 6.41 -3.30 -6.07
N VAL A 115 5.28 -3.93 -6.41
CA VAL A 115 4.45 -3.53 -7.55
C VAL A 115 3.84 -2.14 -7.33
N LEU A 116 3.27 -1.89 -6.14
CA LEU A 116 2.69 -0.58 -5.80
C LEU A 116 3.72 0.55 -5.76
N ALA A 117 4.99 0.25 -5.48
CA ALA A 117 6.09 1.20 -5.56
C ALA A 117 6.55 1.41 -7.01
N ALA A 118 6.77 0.32 -7.75
CA ALA A 118 7.40 0.37 -9.07
C ALA A 118 6.53 1.10 -10.09
N LEU A 119 5.22 0.81 -10.16
CA LEU A 119 4.33 1.41 -11.16
C LEU A 119 4.36 2.95 -11.16
N PRO A 120 4.09 3.64 -10.02
CA PRO A 120 4.14 5.10 -9.98
C PRO A 120 5.55 5.67 -10.12
N LEU A 121 6.61 4.99 -9.64
CA LEU A 121 7.98 5.46 -9.80
C LEU A 121 8.44 5.37 -11.26
N MET A 122 8.12 4.29 -11.96
CA MET A 122 8.45 4.13 -13.37
C MET A 122 7.79 5.22 -14.22
N TYR A 123 6.54 5.58 -13.92
CA TYR A 123 5.88 6.73 -14.54
C TYR A 123 6.62 8.05 -14.25
N VAL A 124 6.91 8.36 -12.97
CA VAL A 124 7.54 9.63 -12.62
C VAL A 124 8.95 9.78 -13.19
N PHE A 125 9.70 8.69 -13.32
CA PHE A 125 11.03 8.70 -13.93
C PHE A 125 11.01 8.60 -15.47
N GLY A 126 9.84 8.57 -16.10
CA GLY A 126 9.70 8.52 -17.56
C GLY A 126 10.18 7.23 -18.20
N LEU A 127 10.05 6.10 -17.47
CA LEU A 127 10.41 4.78 -17.98
C LEU A 127 9.28 4.15 -18.85
N PHE A 128 8.08 4.73 -18.83
CA PHE A 128 6.92 4.41 -19.67
C PHE A 128 6.13 5.66 -20.04
#